data_AF-A0A3D1SIV8-F1
#
_entry.id   AF-A0A3D1SIV8-F1
#
_cell.length_a   1.000
_cell.length_b   1.000
_cell.length_c   1.000
_cell.angle_alpha   90.00
_cell.angle_beta   90.00
_cell.angle_gamma   90.00
#
_symmetry.space_group_name_H-M   'P 1'
#
loop_
_entity.id
_entity.type
_entity.pdbx_description
1 polymer ?
#
loop_
_entity_poly.entity_id
_entity_poly.type
_entity_poly.pdbx_seq_one_letter_code
_entity_poly.pdbx_strand_id
1 'polypeptide(L)'
;LDYLIGSFDSDIIIIDYRVRGFTRDVSGKKFFMDSNITSIQDFINPETLTKYDAMDVNVYQSNIFHTKMLIKEIELQNYLFNKDVYEIHPQERLQITNDLRREMIEIFSGMNIY
;
A
#
# COMPACT_ATOMS: atom_id res chain seq x y z
N LEU A 1 -5.32 -12.49 -1.35
CA LEU A 1 -4.53 -11.24 -1.28
C LEU A 1 -3.98 -11.06 0.14
N ASP A 2 -4.84 -11.14 1.16
CA ASP A 2 -4.48 -10.96 2.57
C ASP A 2 -3.34 -11.84 3.07
N TYR A 3 -3.25 -13.10 2.61
CA TYR A 3 -2.13 -13.96 2.99
C TYR A 3 -0.77 -13.35 2.63
N LEU A 4 -0.63 -12.78 1.43
CA LEU A 4 0.62 -12.15 1.01
C LEU A 4 0.86 -10.88 1.81
N ILE A 5 -0.16 -10.03 1.97
CA ILE A 5 -0.03 -8.80 2.77
C ILE A 5 0.41 -9.12 4.20
N GLY A 6 -0.18 -10.13 4.84
CA GLY A 6 0.19 -10.55 6.20
C GLY A 6 1.48 -11.39 6.30
N SER A 7 2.04 -11.84 5.17
CA SER A 7 3.33 -12.56 5.16
C SER A 7 4.53 -11.61 5.13
N PHE A 8 4.31 -10.32 4.90
CA PHE A 8 5.35 -9.30 4.88
C PHE A 8 5.01 -8.20 5.88
N ASP A 9 5.95 -7.84 6.75
CA ASP A 9 5.84 -6.66 7.61
C ASP A 9 6.20 -5.39 6.81
N SER A 10 5.38 -5.11 5.80
CA SER A 10 5.62 -4.04 4.84
C SER A 10 5.06 -2.71 5.35
N ASP A 11 5.91 -1.70 5.37
CA ASP A 11 5.53 -0.32 5.66
C ASP A 11 4.82 0.37 4.50
N ILE A 12 5.23 0.02 3.28
CA ILE A 12 4.69 0.56 2.03
C ILE A 12 4.33 -0.62 1.13
N ILE A 13 3.08 -0.63 0.66
CA ILE A 13 2.57 -1.69 -0.22
C ILE A 13 2.01 -1.03 -1.46
N ILE A 14 2.43 -1.53 -2.62
CA ILE A 14 1.96 -1.08 -3.93
C ILE A 14 1.37 -2.28 -4.64
N ILE A 15 0.09 -2.20 -4.99
CA ILE A 15 -0.64 -3.29 -5.65
C ILE A 15 -1.17 -2.79 -6.97
N ASP A 16 -0.81 -3.50 -8.03
CA ASP A 16 -1.24 -3.24 -9.40
C ASP A 16 -2.09 -4.39 -9.92
N TYR A 17 -3.26 -4.08 -10.46
CA TYR A 17 -4.10 -5.02 -11.17
C TYR A 17 -4.49 -4.48 -12.55
N ARG A 18 -4.20 -5.24 -13.60
CA ARG A 18 -4.52 -4.87 -14.98
C ARG A 18 -5.26 -5.99 -15.69
N VAL A 19 -6.44 -5.69 -16.21
CA VAL A 19 -7.19 -6.60 -17.07
C VAL A 19 -6.65 -6.50 -18.49
N ARG A 20 -6.14 -7.62 -19.01
CA ARG A 20 -5.47 -7.67 -20.33
C ARG A 20 -6.31 -8.28 -21.43
N GLY A 21 -7.37 -9.00 -21.10
CA GLY A 21 -8.14 -9.80 -22.06
C GLY A 21 -9.62 -9.87 -21.71
N PHE A 22 -10.35 -10.67 -22.46
CA PHE A 22 -11.76 -10.93 -22.27
C PHE A 22 -12.08 -12.39 -22.55
N THR A 23 -13.13 -12.90 -21.92
CA THR A 23 -13.77 -14.16 -22.26
C THR A 23 -15.01 -13.91 -23.12
N ARG A 24 -15.59 -14.97 -23.68
CA ARG A 24 -16.86 -14.89 -24.43
C ARG A 24 -17.87 -15.87 -23.87
N ASP A 25 -19.14 -15.47 -23.86
CA ASP A 25 -20.23 -16.40 -23.60
C ASP A 25 -20.60 -17.19 -24.87
N VAL A 26 -21.59 -18.09 -24.72
CA VAL A 26 -22.12 -18.92 -25.81
C VAL A 26 -22.77 -18.11 -26.94
N SER A 27 -23.20 -16.88 -26.67
CA SER A 27 -23.74 -15.95 -27.68
C SER A 27 -22.65 -15.13 -28.38
N GLY A 28 -21.39 -15.27 -27.95
CA GLY A 28 -20.24 -14.53 -28.47
C GLY A 28 -20.01 -13.16 -27.82
N LYS A 29 -20.81 -12.77 -26.82
CA LYS A 29 -20.66 -11.50 -26.08
C LYS A 29 -19.34 -11.52 -25.31
N LYS A 30 -18.59 -10.43 -25.39
CA LYS A 30 -17.29 -10.27 -24.71
C LYS A 30 -17.49 -9.81 -23.27
N PHE A 31 -16.75 -10.43 -22.34
CA PHE A 31 -16.69 -10.04 -20.93
C PHE A 31 -15.23 -9.83 -20.54
N PHE A 32 -14.89 -8.59 -20.21
CA PHE A 32 -13.53 -8.23 -19.76
C PHE A 32 -13.36 -8.52 -18.26
N MET A 33 -14.43 -8.35 -17.49
CA MET A 33 -14.48 -8.63 -16.07
C MET A 33 -15.83 -9.27 -15.76
N ASP A 34 -15.83 -10.18 -14.80
CA ASP A 34 -17.00 -10.79 -14.19
C ASP A 34 -17.67 -9.86 -13.18
N SER A 35 -16.88 -9.01 -12.51
CA SER A 35 -17.32 -8.02 -11.53
C SER A 35 -16.74 -6.64 -11.82
N ASN A 36 -17.47 -5.57 -11.50
CA ASN A 36 -16.94 -4.21 -11.63
C ASN A 36 -15.98 -3.92 -10.48
N ILE A 37 -14.68 -3.80 -10.78
CA ILE A 37 -13.67 -3.43 -9.78
C ILE A 37 -13.68 -1.90 -9.65
N THR A 38 -14.02 -1.42 -8.46
CA THR A 38 -13.94 -0.01 -8.09
C THR A 38 -12.63 0.32 -7.38
N SER A 39 -12.15 -0.60 -6.54
CA SER A 39 -10.90 -0.49 -5.80
C SER A 39 -10.29 -1.88 -5.58
N ILE A 40 -8.96 -1.98 -5.50
CA ILE A 40 -8.32 -3.22 -5.02
C ILE A 40 -8.56 -3.38 -3.50
N GLN A 41 -8.80 -2.28 -2.78
CA GLN A 41 -9.11 -2.29 -1.35
C GLN A 41 -10.34 -3.14 -1.02
N ASP A 42 -11.29 -3.25 -1.94
CA ASP A 42 -12.49 -4.09 -1.82
C ASP A 42 -12.14 -5.59 -1.63
N PHE A 43 -10.91 -5.99 -1.94
CA PHE A 43 -10.39 -7.35 -1.83
C PHE A 43 -9.36 -7.54 -0.70
N ILE A 44 -9.22 -6.54 0.18
CA ILE A 44 -8.33 -6.56 1.34
C ILE A 44 -9.20 -6.62 2.61
N ASN A 45 -8.78 -7.41 3.60
CA ASN A 45 -9.46 -7.49 4.88
C ASN A 45 -9.55 -6.08 5.51
N PRO A 46 -10.75 -5.63 5.91
CA PRO A 46 -10.95 -4.33 6.54
C PRO A 46 -10.03 -4.08 7.74
N GLU A 47 -9.74 -5.11 8.54
CA GLU A 47 -8.81 -5.01 9.67
C GLU A 47 -7.39 -4.66 9.24
N THR A 48 -6.92 -5.25 8.13
CA THR A 48 -5.63 -4.90 7.53
C THR A 48 -5.65 -3.43 7.09
N LEU A 49 -6.70 -2.98 6.38
CA LEU A 49 -6.82 -1.59 5.93
C LEU A 49 -6.79 -0.57 7.07
N THR A 50 -7.24 -0.93 8.28
CA THR A 50 -7.17 0.00 9.43
C THR A 50 -5.74 0.43 9.75
N LYS A 51 -4.75 -0.41 9.49
CA LYS A 51 -3.32 -0.15 9.80
C LYS A 51 -2.66 0.80 8.80
N TYR A 52 -3.26 0.99 7.62
CA TYR A 52 -2.65 1.72 6.52
C TYR A 52 -3.49 2.92 6.07
N ASP A 53 -2.83 3.98 5.63
CA ASP A 53 -3.38 5.01 4.77
C ASP A 53 -3.34 4.50 3.33
N ALA A 54 -4.52 4.26 2.74
CA ALA A 54 -4.66 3.69 1.41
C ALA A 54 -5.13 4.73 0.39
N MET A 55 -4.60 4.66 -0.83
CA MET A 55 -4.95 5.55 -1.93
C MET A 55 -5.04 4.79 -3.25
N ASP A 56 -6.10 5.04 -4.01
CA ASP A 56 -6.30 4.45 -5.34
C ASP A 56 -5.88 5.38 -6.48
N VAL A 57 -5.30 4.80 -7.53
CA VAL A 57 -4.94 5.49 -8.78
C VAL A 57 -5.45 4.67 -9.96
N ASN A 58 -6.77 4.64 -10.15
CA ASN A 58 -7.41 3.80 -11.18
C ASN A 58 -7.54 4.53 -12.52
N VAL A 59 -7.20 3.85 -13.61
CA VAL A 59 -7.43 4.29 -15.00
C VAL A 59 -8.44 3.35 -15.66
N TYR A 60 -9.72 3.58 -15.36
CA TYR A 60 -10.84 2.70 -15.75
C TYR A 60 -10.90 2.40 -17.25
N GLN A 61 -10.67 3.41 -18.10
CA GLN A 61 -10.68 3.25 -19.56
C GLN A 61 -9.61 2.27 -20.07
N SER A 62 -8.54 2.07 -19.30
CA SER A 62 -7.45 1.15 -19.61
C SER A 62 -7.51 -0.16 -18.82
N ASN A 63 -8.55 -0.35 -17.99
CA ASN A 63 -8.67 -1.44 -17.01
C ASN A 63 -7.40 -1.61 -16.14
N ILE A 64 -6.85 -0.48 -15.69
CA ILE A 64 -5.71 -0.46 -14.76
C ILE A 64 -6.23 0.03 -13.42
N PHE A 65 -5.94 -0.74 -12.38
CA PHE A 65 -6.29 -0.47 -11.00
C PHE A 65 -5.03 -0.51 -10.16
N HIS A 66 -4.91 0.45 -9.27
CA HIS A 66 -3.72 0.61 -8.45
C HIS A 66 -4.14 1.06 -7.07
N THR A 67 -3.62 0.39 -6.04
CA THR A 67 -3.77 0.79 -4.65
C THR A 67 -2.40 0.88 -4.02
N LYS A 68 -2.09 2.03 -3.43
CA LYS A 68 -0.94 2.23 -2.56
C LYS A 68 -1.40 2.24 -1.11
N MET A 69 -0.62 1.67 -0.22
CA MET A 69 -0.86 1.67 1.21
C MET A 69 0.42 2.05 1.95
N LEU A 70 0.31 2.97 2.91
CA LEU A 70 1.38 3.43 3.79
C LEU A 70 1.00 3.16 5.24
N ILE A 71 1.87 2.57 6.05
CA ILE A 71 1.58 2.28 7.46
C ILE A 71 1.31 3.60 8.22
N LYS A 72 0.23 3.64 9.00
CA LYS A 72 -0.17 4.83 9.77
C LYS A 72 0.74 5.08 10.96
N GLU A 73 0.98 4.02 11.72
CA GLU A 73 1.73 4.06 12.97
C GLU A 73 3.05 3.33 12.79
N ILE A 74 4.12 4.08 13.03
CA ILE A 74 5.50 3.60 12.92
C ILE A 74 5.98 3.30 14.33
N GLU A 75 6.44 2.07 14.56
CA GLU A 75 7.10 1.70 15.79
C GLU A 75 8.62 1.86 15.61
N LEU A 76 9.17 2.97 16.11
CA LEU A 76 10.57 3.34 15.90
C LEU A 76 11.56 2.22 16.27
N GLN A 77 11.21 1.39 17.27
CA GLN A 77 12.05 0.27 17.70
C GLN A 77 12.35 -0.73 16.56
N ASN A 78 11.44 -0.91 15.61
CA ASN A 78 11.60 -1.84 14.49
C ASN A 78 12.65 -1.38 13.46
N TYR A 79 13.11 -0.12 13.56
CA TYR A 79 14.09 0.48 12.65
C TYR A 79 15.45 0.70 13.30
N LEU A 80 15.58 0.42 14.60
CA LEU A 80 16.82 0.59 15.35
C LEU A 80 17.58 -0.74 15.45
N PHE A 81 18.89 -0.70 15.25
CA PHE A 81 19.77 -1.85 15.43
C PHE A 81 20.41 -1.81 16.81
N ASN A 82 20.24 -2.87 17.60
CA ASN A 82 20.94 -3.11 18.88
C ASN A 82 20.86 -1.94 19.89
N LYS A 83 19.81 -1.11 19.82
CA LYS A 83 19.61 0.03 20.73
C LYS A 83 18.14 0.11 21.11
N ASP A 84 17.88 0.32 22.40
CA ASP A 84 16.53 0.56 22.88
C ASP A 84 16.14 2.02 22.58
N VAL A 85 14.93 2.25 22.08
CA VAL A 85 14.36 3.59 21.88
C VAL A 85 14.53 4.46 23.13
N TYR A 86 14.38 3.91 24.34
CA TYR A 86 14.48 4.67 25.58
C TYR A 86 15.91 5.12 25.92
N GLU A 87 16.93 4.54 25.31
CA GLU A 87 18.33 4.98 25.42
C GLU A 87 18.65 6.18 24.52
N ILE A 88 17.75 6.53 23.60
CA ILE A 88 17.89 7.66 22.69
C ILE A 88 17.22 8.90 23.28
N HIS A 89 17.92 10.03 23.28
CA HIS A 89 17.37 11.29 23.76
C HIS A 89 16.08 11.66 22.99
N PRO A 90 15.06 12.23 23.66
CA PRO A 90 13.78 12.53 23.01
C PRO A 90 13.87 13.37 21.73
N GLN A 91 14.81 14.33 21.68
CA GLN A 91 15.02 15.17 20.51
C GLN A 91 15.56 14.37 19.31
N GLU A 92 16.51 13.47 19.56
CA GLU A 92 17.09 12.60 18.54
C GLU A 92 16.05 11.58 18.04
N ARG A 93 15.23 11.02 18.93
CA ARG A 93 14.09 10.16 18.53
C ARG A 93 13.12 10.87 17.60
N LEU A 94 12.79 12.12 17.92
CA LEU A 94 11.90 12.93 17.09
C LEU A 94 12.53 13.18 15.72
N GLN A 95 13.82 13.49 15.67
CA GLN A 95 14.54 13.70 14.42
C GLN A 95 14.54 12.43 13.54
N ILE A 96 14.92 11.28 14.08
CA ILE A 96 14.93 10.00 13.35
C ILE A 96 13.53 9.67 12.82
N THR A 97 12.50 9.85 13.66
CA THR A 97 11.10 9.59 13.26
C THR A 97 10.68 10.50 12.10
N ASN A 98 11.07 11.77 12.13
CA ASN A 98 10.74 12.71 11.05
C ASN A 98 11.49 12.37 9.76
N ASP A 99 12.77 12.00 9.85
CA ASP A 99 13.56 11.60 8.69
C ASP A 99 13.02 10.32 8.05
N LEU A 100 12.65 9.32 8.87
CA LEU A 100 12.02 8.09 8.39
C LEU A 100 10.67 8.37 7.70
N ARG A 101 9.81 9.19 8.32
CA ARG A 101 8.53 9.58 7.72
C ARG A 101 8.69 10.32 6.39
N ARG A 102 9.68 11.23 6.31
CA ARG A 102 10.00 11.93 5.07
C ARG A 102 10.32 10.94 3.95
N GLU A 103 11.25 10.03 4.20
CA GLU A 103 11.66 9.01 3.24
C GLU A 103 10.47 8.13 2.80
N MET A 104 9.66 7.68 3.76
CA MET A 104 8.48 6.84 3.47
C MET A 104 7.44 7.58 2.60
N ILE A 105 7.21 8.88 2.85
CA ILE A 105 6.31 9.71 2.04
C ILE A 105 6.86 9.88 0.62
N GLU A 106 8.17 10.06 0.47
CA GLU A 106 8.82 10.19 -0.84
C GLU A 106 8.73 8.89 -1.64
N ILE A 107 8.96 7.74 -1.00
CA ILE A 107 8.75 6.41 -1.62
C ILE A 107 7.28 6.21 -2.00
N PHE A 108 6.34 6.50 -1.09
CA PHE A 108 4.91 6.34 -1.33
C PHE A 108 4.41 7.21 -2.49
N SER A 109 4.85 8.46 -2.54
CA SER A 109 4.51 9.40 -3.62
C SER A 109 5.25 9.10 -4.93
N GLY A 110 6.45 8.52 -4.85
CA GLY A 110 7.35 8.31 -5.98
C GLY A 110 8.03 9.59 -6.46
N MET A 111 8.15 10.60 -5.59
CA MET A 111 8.73 11.91 -5.90
C MET A 111 9.47 12.48 -4.68
N ASN A 112 10.48 13.32 -4.94
CA ASN A 112 11.12 14.11 -3.89
C ASN A 112 10.20 15.29 -3.56
N ILE A 113 9.71 15.35 -2.33
CA ILE A 113 8.74 16.37 -1.89
C ILE A 113 9.41 17.41 -0.98
N TYR A 114 10.51 17.03 -0.32
CA TYR A 114 11.17 17.83 0.71
C TYR A 114 12.59 18.26 0.34
#